data_AF-A0A5C3MJU4-F1
#
_entry.id   AF-A0A5C3MJU4-F1
#
_cell.length_a   1.000
_cell.length_b   1.000
_cell.length_c   1.000
_cell.angle_alpha   90.00
_cell.angle_beta   90.00
_cell.angle_gamma   90.00
#
_symmetry.space_group_name_H-M   'P 1'
#
loop_
_entity.id
_entity.type
_entity.pdbx_description
1 polymer ?
#
loop_
_entity_poly.entity_id
_entity_poly.type
_entity_poly.pdbx_seq_one_letter_code
_entity_poly.pdbx_strand_id
1 'polypeptide(L)'
;MKRPIGSLAVRDDPYRFIDGNLKVAQASFDGLSGQTMQVALLGGEVGTSQEINDLRQQMRDQDQRQKEGIEEIQLILDDMLQNQVVASMRQQVQQEIIDQIDELVKEHIAECLKVHIPQDLQDDVEDSKRELREVRQALHNSESRRANANLRSNKPDATLNTIYMANGNISKHFPKDLQGLFSLDGEWYASCKFLMEDYELPHQSESRDLNLNRLMQFFGVRYQLVISNAFLFILHRF
;
A
#
# COMPACT_ATOMS: atom_id res chain seq x y z
N MET A 1 -15.75 14.60 -24.66
CA MET A 1 -15.93 13.40 -23.82
C MET A 1 -15.40 13.69 -22.43
N LYS A 2 -16.30 13.95 -21.47
CA LYS A 2 -15.97 14.18 -20.06
C LYS A 2 -16.06 12.85 -19.31
N ARG A 3 -14.99 12.39 -18.68
CA ARG A 3 -15.09 11.45 -17.54
C ARG A 3 -14.90 12.26 -16.26
N PRO A 4 -15.78 12.15 -15.26
CA PRO A 4 -15.52 12.73 -13.96
C PRO A 4 -14.70 11.76 -13.09
N ILE A 5 -13.86 12.41 -12.30
CA ILE A 5 -13.08 11.93 -11.16
C ILE A 5 -14.05 11.66 -9.99
N GLY A 6 -13.73 10.66 -9.15
CA GLY A 6 -14.22 10.65 -7.76
C GLY A 6 -14.54 9.27 -7.19
N SER A 7 -13.53 8.54 -6.70
CA SER A 7 -13.75 7.57 -5.61
C SER A 7 -13.38 8.25 -4.29
N LEU A 8 -14.38 8.79 -3.61
CA LEU A 8 -14.27 9.35 -2.27
C LEU A 8 -14.80 8.32 -1.27
N ALA A 9 -13.90 7.95 -0.36
CA ALA A 9 -14.09 7.45 0.99
C ALA A 9 -15.54 7.08 1.41
N VAL A 10 -15.75 5.79 1.64
CA VAL A 10 -16.81 5.30 2.52
C VAL A 10 -16.53 5.85 3.92
N ARG A 11 -17.21 6.94 4.28
CA ARG A 11 -17.32 7.40 5.66
C ARG A 11 -18.45 6.58 6.30
N ASP A 12 -18.09 5.71 7.24
CA ASP A 12 -19.06 5.04 8.10
C ASP A 12 -19.80 6.11 8.93
N ASP A 13 -21.11 6.16 8.74
CA ASP A 13 -22.01 7.14 9.33
C ASP A 13 -22.26 6.77 10.82
N PRO A 14 -21.79 7.56 11.80
CA PRO A 14 -21.90 7.23 13.23
C PRO A 14 -23.36 7.21 13.73
N TYR A 15 -24.30 7.75 12.95
CA TYR A 15 -25.72 7.75 13.28
C TYR A 15 -26.40 6.39 13.03
N ARG A 16 -25.80 5.50 12.23
CA ARG A 16 -26.38 4.18 11.92
C ARG A 16 -26.34 3.22 13.11
N PHE A 17 -25.34 3.38 13.99
CA PHE A 17 -25.19 2.58 15.20
C PHE A 17 -26.19 3.00 16.30
N ILE A 18 -26.46 4.30 16.42
CA ILE A 18 -27.42 4.84 17.40
C ILE A 18 -28.85 4.43 17.05
N ASP A 19 -29.20 4.45 15.76
CA ASP A 19 -30.55 4.08 15.28
C ASP A 19 -30.85 2.58 15.46
N GLY A 20 -29.82 1.73 15.34
CA GLY A 20 -29.91 0.30 15.65
C GLY A 20 -30.19 0.03 17.13
N ASN A 21 -29.46 0.71 18.03
CA ASN A 21 -29.64 0.55 19.47
C ASN A 21 -30.99 1.11 19.96
N LEU A 22 -31.47 2.20 19.35
CA LEU A 22 -32.78 2.77 19.67
C LEU A 22 -33.92 1.80 19.29
N LYS A 23 -33.83 1.16 18.12
CA LYS A 23 -34.82 0.16 17.68
C LYS A 23 -34.83 -1.07 18.57
N VAL A 24 -33.68 -1.51 19.09
CA VAL A 24 -33.58 -2.63 20.03
C VAL A 24 -34.19 -2.28 21.38
N ALA A 25 -33.94 -1.07 21.90
CA ALA A 25 -34.55 -0.58 23.14
C ALA A 25 -36.08 -0.44 23.01
N GLN A 26 -36.55 0.06 21.86
CA GLN A 26 -37.97 0.22 21.58
C GLN A 26 -38.67 -1.14 21.44
N ALA A 27 -38.05 -2.11 20.76
CA ALA A 27 -38.58 -3.48 20.68
C ALA A 27 -38.64 -4.18 22.04
N SER A 28 -37.68 -3.89 22.94
CA SER A 28 -37.65 -4.44 24.29
C SER A 28 -38.75 -3.82 25.17
N PHE A 29 -39.00 -2.52 25.01
CA PHE A 29 -40.10 -1.82 25.71
C PHE A 29 -41.48 -2.28 25.22
N ASP A 30 -41.66 -2.45 23.91
CA ASP A 30 -42.90 -2.96 23.34
C ASP A 30 -43.17 -4.42 23.77
N GLY A 31 -42.11 -5.24 23.90
CA GLY A 31 -42.21 -6.60 24.46
C GLY A 31 -42.66 -6.63 25.92
N LEU A 32 -42.10 -5.75 26.76
CA LEU A 32 -42.48 -5.63 28.18
C LEU A 32 -43.90 -5.09 28.36
N SER A 33 -44.31 -4.13 27.52
CA SER A 33 -45.67 -3.58 27.51
C SER A 33 -46.70 -4.65 27.12
N GLY A 34 -46.39 -5.46 26.09
CA GLY A 34 -47.24 -6.58 25.68
C GLY A 34 -47.42 -7.65 26.75
N GLN A 35 -46.34 -8.02 27.45
CA GLN A 35 -46.40 -8.97 28.57
C GLN A 35 -47.19 -8.41 29.77
N THR A 36 -47.03 -7.12 30.08
CA THR A 36 -47.77 -6.47 31.18
C THR A 36 -49.28 -6.45 30.91
N MET A 37 -49.67 -6.25 29.64
CA MET A 37 -51.09 -6.22 29.26
C MET A 37 -51.73 -7.63 29.28
N GLN A 38 -50.98 -8.69 28.95
CA GLN A 38 -51.44 -10.07 29.12
C GLN A 38 -51.63 -10.46 30.59
N VAL A 39 -50.74 -10.00 31.48
CA VAL A 39 -50.85 -10.26 32.93
C VAL A 39 -52.05 -9.53 33.55
N ALA A 40 -52.41 -8.34 33.05
CA ALA A 40 -53.58 -7.61 33.50
C ALA A 40 -54.92 -8.24 33.07
N LEU A 41 -54.95 -8.95 31.93
CA LEU A 41 -56.15 -9.63 31.41
C LEU A 41 -56.44 -10.99 32.08
N LEU A 42 -55.47 -11.58 32.79
CA LEU A 42 -55.55 -12.89 33.45
C LEU A 42 -55.77 -12.81 34.97
N GLY A 43 -56.12 -11.64 35.50
CA GLY A 43 -56.31 -11.34 36.94
C GLY A 43 -57.50 -12.02 37.64
N GLY A 44 -57.79 -13.29 37.33
CA GLY A 44 -58.89 -14.06 37.92
C GLY A 44 -58.57 -15.49 38.36
N GLU A 45 -57.36 -16.03 38.14
CA GLU A 45 -57.01 -17.40 38.56
C GLU A 45 -55.74 -17.46 39.43
N VAL A 46 -55.81 -18.34 40.43
CA VAL A 46 -54.92 -18.47 41.59
C VAL A 46 -53.46 -18.88 41.24
N GLY A 47 -53.12 -19.03 39.94
CA GLY A 47 -51.76 -19.31 39.46
C GLY A 47 -50.82 -18.09 39.34
N THR A 48 -51.37 -16.86 39.31
CA THR A 48 -50.61 -15.63 39.03
C THR A 48 -49.64 -15.20 40.15
N SER A 49 -49.86 -15.62 41.39
CA SER A 49 -49.01 -15.21 42.52
C SER A 49 -47.64 -15.92 42.54
N GLN A 50 -47.56 -17.15 42.02
CA GLN A 50 -46.28 -17.85 41.89
C GLN A 50 -45.44 -17.23 40.76
N GLU A 51 -46.05 -16.98 39.60
CA GLU A 51 -45.38 -16.36 38.45
C GLU A 51 -44.82 -14.96 38.77
N ILE A 52 -45.55 -14.14 39.55
CA ILE A 52 -45.07 -12.83 40.00
C ILE A 52 -43.87 -12.96 40.95
N ASN A 53 -43.87 -13.96 41.83
CA ASN A 53 -42.74 -14.20 42.74
C ASN A 53 -41.51 -14.73 41.98
N ASP A 54 -41.71 -15.60 41.00
CA ASP A 54 -40.63 -16.12 40.14
C ASP A 54 -40.03 -15.00 39.30
N LEU A 55 -40.86 -14.11 38.73
CA LEU A 55 -40.39 -12.94 37.99
C LEU A 55 -39.59 -11.98 38.88
N ARG A 56 -40.06 -11.72 40.12
CA ARG A 56 -39.33 -10.89 41.08
C ARG A 56 -37.98 -11.51 41.46
N GLN A 57 -37.92 -12.83 41.59
CA GLN A 57 -36.67 -13.52 41.86
C GLN A 57 -35.72 -13.42 40.66
N GLN A 58 -36.21 -13.65 39.44
CA GLN A 58 -35.44 -13.50 38.22
C GLN A 58 -34.91 -12.06 38.03
N MET A 59 -35.72 -11.04 38.32
CA MET A 59 -35.27 -9.65 38.26
C MET A 59 -34.15 -9.37 39.27
N ARG A 60 -34.24 -9.90 40.50
CA ARG A 60 -33.17 -9.74 41.50
C ARG A 60 -31.89 -10.45 41.07
N ASP A 61 -32.01 -11.66 40.53
CA ASP A 61 -30.87 -12.42 40.03
C ASP A 61 -30.23 -11.71 38.82
N GLN A 62 -31.04 -11.08 37.96
CA GLN A 62 -30.55 -10.30 36.83
C GLN A 62 -29.89 -8.98 37.26
N ASP A 63 -30.48 -8.25 38.21
CA ASP A 63 -29.89 -7.04 38.80
C ASP A 63 -28.54 -7.35 39.47
N GLN A 64 -28.45 -8.48 40.16
CA GLN A 64 -27.20 -8.91 40.78
C GLN A 64 -26.12 -9.23 39.74
N ARG A 65 -26.46 -9.97 38.68
CA ARG A 65 -25.53 -10.24 37.56
C ARG A 65 -25.12 -8.96 36.83
N GLN A 66 -26.04 -8.01 36.68
CA GLN A 66 -25.73 -6.72 36.07
C GLN A 66 -24.76 -5.90 36.93
N LYS A 67 -24.95 -5.88 38.26
CA LYS A 67 -24.00 -5.23 39.17
C LYS A 67 -22.61 -5.86 39.10
N GLU A 68 -22.53 -7.19 39.15
CA GLU A 68 -21.27 -7.92 39.01
C GLU A 68 -20.60 -7.63 37.67
N GLY A 69 -21.37 -7.60 36.57
CA GLY A 69 -20.84 -7.23 35.25
C GLY A 69 -20.37 -5.78 35.15
N ILE A 70 -21.03 -4.83 35.81
CA ILE A 70 -20.60 -3.43 35.86
C ILE A 70 -19.29 -3.29 36.64
N GLU A 71 -19.16 -3.98 37.78
CA GLU A 71 -17.92 -3.98 38.57
C GLU A 71 -16.74 -4.58 37.79
N GLU A 72 -16.96 -5.68 37.05
CA GLU A 72 -15.93 -6.27 36.17
C GLU A 72 -15.49 -5.30 35.06
N ILE A 73 -16.45 -4.63 34.42
CA ILE A 73 -16.15 -3.62 33.39
C ILE A 73 -15.36 -2.44 33.98
N GLN A 74 -15.69 -1.99 35.19
CA GLN A 74 -14.95 -0.92 35.87
C GLN A 74 -13.50 -1.32 36.12
N LEU A 75 -13.24 -2.55 36.58
CA LEU A 75 -11.89 -3.04 36.81
C LEU A 75 -11.07 -3.12 35.51
N ILE A 76 -11.69 -3.57 34.41
CA ILE A 76 -11.03 -3.63 33.10
C ILE A 76 -10.73 -2.21 32.59
N LEU A 77 -11.67 -1.27 32.75
CA LEU A 77 -11.46 0.12 32.34
C LEU A 77 -10.35 0.79 33.13
N ASP A 78 -10.29 0.57 34.44
CA ASP A 78 -9.24 1.12 35.29
C ASP A 78 -7.86 0.54 34.92
N ASP A 79 -7.76 -0.76 34.65
CA ASP A 79 -6.52 -1.40 34.21
C ASP A 79 -6.07 -0.89 32.83
N MET A 80 -7.00 -0.82 31.86
CA MET A 80 -6.71 -0.29 30.52
C MET A 80 -6.29 1.19 30.57
N LEU A 81 -6.97 2.02 31.36
CA LEU A 81 -6.66 3.44 31.46
C LEU A 81 -5.35 3.68 32.22
N GLN A 82 -5.13 3.02 33.36
CA GLN A 82 -3.92 3.27 34.15
C GLN A 82 -2.68 2.67 33.50
N ASN A 83 -2.75 1.45 32.97
CA ASN A 83 -1.55 0.77 32.51
C ASN A 83 -1.30 1.02 31.03
N GLN A 84 -2.32 0.91 30.18
CA GLN A 84 -2.12 0.99 28.74
C GLN A 84 -1.96 2.44 28.26
N VAL A 85 -2.77 3.38 28.75
CA VAL A 85 -2.67 4.79 28.33
C VAL A 85 -1.38 5.43 28.87
N VAL A 86 -1.05 5.21 30.14
CA VAL A 86 0.18 5.77 30.72
C VAL A 86 1.43 5.18 30.08
N ALA A 87 1.47 3.86 29.82
CA ALA A 87 2.60 3.25 29.13
C ALA A 87 2.74 3.77 27.70
N SER A 88 1.63 3.89 26.96
CA SER A 88 1.62 4.43 25.60
C SER A 88 2.08 5.89 25.55
N MET A 89 1.57 6.74 26.44
CA MET A 89 2.01 8.14 26.53
C MET A 89 3.48 8.25 26.89
N ARG A 90 3.96 7.44 27.85
CA ARG A 90 5.39 7.42 28.21
C ARG A 90 6.26 7.02 27.02
N GLN A 91 5.84 6.02 26.25
CA GLN A 91 6.56 5.59 25.06
C GLN A 91 6.56 6.69 23.98
N GLN A 92 5.43 7.36 23.75
CA GLN A 92 5.34 8.47 22.80
C GLN A 92 6.26 9.63 23.20
N VAL A 93 6.24 10.05 24.46
CA VAL A 93 7.11 11.12 24.97
C VAL A 93 8.58 10.72 24.86
N GLN A 94 8.93 9.48 25.18
CA GLN A 94 10.31 9.00 25.01
C GLN A 94 10.75 9.05 23.55
N GLN A 95 9.89 8.64 22.62
CA GLN A 95 10.20 8.70 21.19
C GLN A 95 10.39 10.15 20.73
N GLU A 96 9.50 11.05 21.14
CA GLU A 96 9.60 12.46 20.79
C GLU A 96 10.87 13.13 21.34
N ILE A 97 11.28 12.77 22.56
CA ILE A 97 12.56 13.22 23.12
C ILE A 97 13.74 12.68 22.32
N ILE A 98 13.73 11.40 21.94
CA ILE A 98 14.78 10.80 21.12
C ILE A 98 14.87 11.52 19.76
N ASP A 99 13.74 11.75 19.11
CA ASP A 99 13.69 12.42 17.81
C ASP A 99 14.23 13.87 17.92
N GLN A 100 13.90 14.58 18.99
CA GLN A 100 14.45 15.92 19.25
C GLN A 100 15.96 15.90 19.52
N ILE A 101 16.44 14.92 20.28
CA ILE A 101 17.89 14.75 20.53
C ILE A 101 18.62 14.46 19.22
N ASP A 102 18.08 13.58 18.37
CA ASP A 102 18.68 13.26 17.08
C ASP A 102 18.80 14.48 16.17
N GLU A 103 17.79 15.35 16.13
CA GLU A 103 17.86 16.61 15.39
C GLU A 103 18.90 17.57 15.97
N LEU A 104 18.95 17.75 17.30
CA LEU A 104 19.96 18.59 17.96
C LEU A 104 21.39 18.07 17.71
N VAL A 105 21.58 16.75 17.76
CA VAL A 105 22.87 16.11 17.50
C VAL A 105 23.28 16.31 16.04
N LYS A 106 22.35 16.18 15.08
CA LYS A 106 22.64 16.47 13.66
C LYS A 106 23.08 17.91 13.46
N GLU A 107 22.40 18.87 14.10
CA GLU A 107 22.74 20.29 14.02
C GLU A 107 24.14 20.56 14.58
N HIS A 108 24.43 20.09 15.79
CA HIS A 108 25.75 20.25 16.40
C HIS A 108 26.86 19.52 15.63
N ILE A 109 26.59 18.34 15.08
CA ILE A 109 27.57 17.66 14.22
C ILE A 109 27.80 18.48 12.95
N ALA A 110 26.76 19.01 12.31
CA ALA A 110 26.93 19.85 11.12
C ALA A 110 27.76 21.11 11.41
N GLU A 111 27.57 21.76 12.56
CA GLU A 111 28.38 22.90 12.99
C GLU A 111 29.83 22.51 13.26
N CYS A 112 30.07 21.43 14.01
CA CYS A 112 31.40 20.91 14.28
C CYS A 112 32.14 20.49 13.00
N LEU A 113 31.43 19.88 12.05
CA LEU A 113 31.98 19.48 10.75
C LEU A 113 32.37 20.70 9.91
N LYS A 114 31.62 21.80 9.94
CA LYS A 114 32.01 23.05 9.25
C LYS A 114 33.29 23.66 9.81
N VAL A 115 33.52 23.54 11.13
CA VAL A 115 34.72 24.08 11.78
C VAL A 115 35.94 23.21 11.55
N HIS A 116 35.76 21.88 11.50
CA HIS A 116 36.87 20.93 11.45
C HIS A 116 37.17 20.33 10.08
N ILE A 117 36.19 20.29 9.17
CA ILE A 117 36.35 19.75 7.82
C ILE A 117 36.21 20.92 6.83
N PRO A 118 37.30 21.29 6.13
CA PRO A 118 37.26 22.25 5.04
C PRO A 118 36.13 21.93 4.05
N GLN A 119 35.41 22.97 3.61
CA GLN A 119 34.30 22.81 2.66
C GLN A 119 34.74 22.04 1.41
N ASP A 120 35.94 22.30 0.91
CA ASP A 120 36.54 21.61 -0.23
C ASP A 120 36.53 20.08 -0.08
N LEU A 121 36.83 19.55 1.11
CA LEU A 121 36.80 18.10 1.37
C LEU A 121 35.38 17.55 1.47
N GLN A 122 34.41 18.37 1.89
CA GLN A 122 33.01 17.96 1.91
C GLN A 122 32.48 17.87 0.48
N ASP A 123 32.82 18.85 -0.35
CA ASP A 123 32.47 18.91 -1.76
C ASP A 123 33.11 17.74 -2.53
N ASP A 124 34.40 17.43 -2.27
CA ASP A 124 35.10 16.26 -2.84
C ASP A 124 34.40 14.94 -2.48
N VAL A 125 33.91 14.80 -1.24
CA VAL A 125 33.18 13.60 -0.81
C VAL A 125 31.83 13.51 -1.50
N GLU A 126 31.11 14.62 -1.68
CA GLU A 126 29.85 14.63 -2.42
C GLU A 126 30.05 14.30 -3.90
N ASP A 127 31.10 14.84 -4.52
CA ASP A 127 31.50 14.55 -5.89
C ASP A 127 31.87 13.09 -6.06
N SER A 128 32.71 12.54 -5.17
CA SER A 128 33.06 11.12 -5.19
C SER A 128 31.83 10.21 -4.97
N LYS A 129 30.90 10.59 -4.09
CA LYS A 129 29.63 9.87 -3.93
C LYS A 129 28.76 9.93 -5.18
N ARG A 130 28.76 11.04 -5.91
CA ARG A 130 28.06 11.18 -7.19
C ARG A 130 28.68 10.26 -8.24
N GLU A 131 30.00 10.29 -8.40
CA GLU A 131 30.74 9.40 -9.31
C GLU A 131 30.48 7.92 -8.99
N LEU A 132 30.52 7.54 -7.70
CA LEU A 132 30.23 6.16 -7.30
C LEU A 132 28.80 5.73 -7.64
N ARG A 133 27.82 6.65 -7.56
CA ARG A 133 26.43 6.36 -7.99
C ARG A 133 26.37 6.12 -9.49
N GLU A 134 27.03 6.97 -10.29
CA GLU A 134 27.10 6.83 -11.74
C GLU A 134 27.78 5.51 -12.15
N VAL A 135 28.90 5.17 -11.52
CA VAL A 135 29.62 3.91 -11.79
C VAL A 135 28.78 2.69 -11.41
N ARG A 136 28.13 2.70 -10.24
CA ARG A 136 27.24 1.59 -9.82
C ARG A 136 26.07 1.43 -10.79
N GLN A 137 25.50 2.54 -11.23
CA GLN A 137 24.42 2.54 -12.20
C GLN A 137 24.88 1.99 -13.57
N ALA A 138 26.04 2.44 -14.05
CA ALA A 138 26.62 1.95 -15.30
C ALA A 138 26.95 0.45 -15.21
N LEU A 139 27.48 -0.02 -14.07
CA LEU A 139 27.73 -1.43 -13.80
C LEU A 139 26.43 -2.23 -13.83
N HIS A 140 25.39 -1.80 -13.09
CA HIS A 140 24.09 -2.44 -13.10
C HIS A 140 23.52 -2.53 -14.51
N ASN A 141 23.56 -1.43 -15.27
CA ASN A 141 23.09 -1.39 -16.64
C ASN A 141 23.86 -2.36 -17.55
N SER A 142 25.18 -2.48 -17.36
CA SER A 142 26.03 -3.42 -18.10
C SER A 142 25.68 -4.88 -17.76
N GLU A 143 25.52 -5.20 -16.47
CA GLU A 143 25.13 -6.52 -16.00
C GLU A 143 23.72 -6.91 -16.46
N SER A 144 22.76 -5.99 -16.36
CA SER A 144 21.40 -6.16 -16.87
C SER A 144 21.39 -6.42 -18.36
N ARG A 145 22.15 -5.66 -19.17
CA ARG A 145 22.29 -5.93 -20.61
C ARG A 145 22.90 -7.30 -20.89
N ARG A 146 23.92 -7.71 -20.12
CA ARG A 146 24.54 -9.03 -20.25
C ARG A 146 23.56 -10.16 -19.90
N ALA A 147 22.75 -9.98 -18.85
CA ALA A 147 21.73 -10.94 -18.47
C ALA A 147 20.62 -11.01 -19.53
N ASN A 148 20.17 -9.85 -20.05
CA ASN A 148 19.19 -9.75 -21.12
C ASN A 148 19.68 -10.39 -22.43
N ALA A 149 20.99 -10.34 -22.71
CA ALA A 149 21.59 -10.99 -23.87
C ALA A 149 21.52 -12.52 -23.83
N ASN A 150 21.36 -13.11 -22.65
CA ASN A 150 21.22 -14.56 -22.48
C ASN A 150 19.76 -15.03 -22.61
N LEU A 151 18.80 -14.12 -22.70
CA LEU A 151 17.39 -14.46 -22.88
C LEU A 151 17.19 -15.11 -24.26
N ARG A 152 16.41 -16.19 -24.32
CA ARG A 152 16.19 -17.01 -25.52
C ARG A 152 14.75 -16.94 -26.02
N SER A 153 14.57 -17.05 -27.35
CA SER A 153 13.28 -16.76 -28.01
C SER A 153 12.21 -17.79 -27.70
N ASN A 154 12.62 -18.94 -27.18
CA ASN A 154 11.74 -20.01 -26.75
C ASN A 154 11.11 -19.77 -25.37
N LYS A 155 11.42 -18.63 -24.70
CA LYS A 155 10.84 -18.25 -23.40
C LYS A 155 10.40 -16.77 -23.42
N PRO A 156 9.25 -16.46 -24.04
CA PRO A 156 8.73 -15.08 -24.11
C PRO A 156 8.37 -14.51 -22.72
N ASP A 157 8.04 -15.37 -21.75
CA ASP A 157 7.70 -14.98 -20.38
C ASP A 157 8.93 -14.66 -19.52
N ALA A 158 10.13 -14.72 -20.09
CA ALA A 158 11.35 -14.45 -19.34
C ALA A 158 11.45 -12.95 -18.98
N THR A 159 11.67 -12.69 -17.69
CA THR A 159 11.75 -11.34 -17.13
C THR A 159 12.94 -10.57 -17.69
N LEU A 160 12.70 -9.32 -18.09
CA LEU A 160 13.72 -8.41 -18.57
C LEU A 160 14.36 -7.71 -17.36
N ASN A 161 15.69 -7.75 -17.27
CA ASN A 161 16.40 -7.03 -16.22
C ASN A 161 16.35 -5.53 -16.48
N THR A 162 16.10 -4.78 -15.42
CA THR A 162 15.88 -3.33 -15.47
C THR A 162 17.13 -2.59 -15.86
N ILE A 163 16.93 -1.49 -16.58
CA ILE A 163 18.00 -0.56 -16.97
C ILE A 163 17.60 0.81 -16.44
N TYR A 164 18.51 1.46 -15.75
CA TYR A 164 18.30 2.81 -15.21
C TYR A 164 18.61 3.88 -16.28
N MET A 165 17.77 4.91 -16.33
CA MET A 165 17.94 6.13 -17.14
C MET A 165 19.01 7.05 -16.53
N ALA A 166 19.52 8.05 -17.25
CA ALA A 166 20.56 8.97 -16.73
C ALA A 166 20.22 9.64 -15.38
N ASN A 167 18.93 9.81 -15.08
CA ASN A 167 18.44 10.36 -13.81
C ASN A 167 18.39 9.34 -12.64
N GLY A 168 18.81 8.09 -12.84
CA GLY A 168 18.81 7.02 -11.84
C GLY A 168 17.47 6.29 -11.67
N ASN A 169 16.41 6.71 -12.37
CA ASN A 169 15.09 6.08 -12.31
C ASN A 169 14.89 5.07 -13.45
N ILE A 170 13.85 4.26 -13.34
CA ILE A 170 13.40 3.34 -14.39
C ILE A 170 12.22 3.98 -15.12
N SER A 171 12.19 3.90 -16.46
CA SER A 171 11.07 4.42 -17.24
C SER A 171 9.75 3.77 -16.80
N LYS A 172 8.68 4.56 -16.73
CA LYS A 172 7.32 4.07 -16.43
C LYS A 172 6.81 3.08 -17.49
N HIS A 173 7.36 3.17 -18.69
CA HIS A 173 6.99 2.33 -19.84
C HIS A 173 7.92 1.12 -20.00
N PHE A 174 8.80 0.85 -19.04
CA PHE A 174 9.72 -0.29 -19.12
C PHE A 174 8.95 -1.63 -19.09
N PRO A 175 9.15 -2.51 -20.08
CA PRO A 175 8.46 -3.79 -20.13
C PRO A 175 9.02 -4.76 -19.07
N LYS A 176 8.14 -5.56 -18.47
CA LYS A 176 8.52 -6.53 -17.42
C LYS A 176 9.17 -7.79 -18.00
N ASP A 177 8.80 -8.16 -19.22
CA ASP A 177 9.18 -9.40 -19.89
C ASP A 177 9.39 -9.18 -21.40
N LEU A 178 9.95 -10.19 -22.08
CA LEU A 178 10.14 -10.14 -23.53
C LEU A 178 8.80 -10.05 -24.27
N GLN A 179 7.76 -10.73 -23.78
CA GLN A 179 6.42 -10.61 -24.34
C GLN A 179 5.93 -9.16 -24.30
N GLY A 180 6.02 -8.49 -23.15
CA GLY A 180 5.65 -7.08 -23.00
C GLY A 180 6.48 -6.13 -23.86
N LEU A 181 7.75 -6.46 -24.14
CA LEU A 181 8.60 -5.72 -25.08
C LEU A 181 8.12 -5.87 -26.53
N PHE A 182 7.73 -7.09 -26.95
CA PHE A 182 7.23 -7.36 -28.30
C PHE A 182 5.79 -6.88 -28.52
N SER A 183 4.97 -6.90 -27.47
CA SER A 183 3.59 -6.40 -27.47
C SER A 183 3.48 -4.88 -27.38
N LEU A 184 4.59 -4.14 -27.54
CA LEU A 184 4.60 -2.68 -27.78
C LEU A 184 4.14 -2.33 -29.22
N ASP A 185 3.48 -3.25 -29.91
CA ASP A 185 3.13 -3.25 -31.33
C ASP A 185 1.80 -2.57 -31.68
N GLY A 186 0.89 -2.38 -30.70
CA GLY A 186 -0.44 -1.80 -30.88
C GLY A 186 -0.61 -0.36 -30.36
N GLU A 187 -1.62 -0.12 -29.51
CA GLU A 187 -1.92 1.19 -28.88
C GLU A 187 -0.71 1.81 -28.15
N TRP A 188 0.30 0.99 -27.81
CA TRP A 188 1.58 1.33 -27.18
C TRP A 188 2.73 1.67 -28.12
N TYR A 189 2.49 1.88 -29.43
CA TYR A 189 3.50 2.50 -30.29
C TYR A 189 4.00 3.86 -29.74
N ALA A 190 3.11 4.62 -29.10
CA ALA A 190 3.46 5.83 -28.37
C ALA A 190 4.43 5.53 -27.20
N SER A 191 4.18 4.46 -26.44
CA SER A 191 5.06 3.99 -25.36
C SER A 191 6.45 3.61 -25.87
N CYS A 192 6.59 3.09 -27.08
CA CYS A 192 7.89 2.82 -27.71
C CYS A 192 8.67 4.11 -27.99
N LYS A 193 8.01 5.16 -28.52
CA LYS A 193 8.62 6.48 -28.72
C LYS A 193 8.97 7.14 -27.37
N PHE A 194 8.09 7.07 -26.37
CA PHE A 194 8.37 7.56 -25.01
C PHE A 194 9.54 6.82 -24.37
N LEU A 195 9.66 5.51 -24.57
CA LEU A 195 10.79 4.72 -24.07
C LEU A 195 12.11 5.15 -24.74
N MET A 196 12.08 5.43 -26.05
CA MET A 196 13.26 5.96 -26.73
C MET A 196 13.66 7.36 -26.25
N GLU A 197 12.67 8.21 -25.92
CA GLU A 197 12.91 9.53 -25.35
C GLU A 197 13.45 9.46 -23.92
N ASP A 198 12.84 8.64 -23.07
CA ASP A 198 13.25 8.40 -21.68
C ASP A 198 14.70 7.90 -21.55
N TYR A 199 15.15 7.08 -22.51
CA TYR A 199 16.54 6.58 -22.58
C TYR A 199 17.43 7.39 -23.53
N GLU A 200 16.97 8.54 -24.02
CA GLU A 200 17.72 9.48 -24.87
C GLU A 200 18.36 8.81 -26.10
N LEU A 201 17.66 7.84 -26.70
CA LEU A 201 18.19 7.07 -27.83
C LEU A 201 18.17 7.90 -29.13
N PRO A 202 19.28 7.94 -29.89
CA PRO A 202 19.36 8.78 -31.08
C PRO A 202 18.50 8.26 -32.25
N HIS A 203 18.06 9.20 -33.09
CA HIS A 203 17.43 8.98 -34.40
C HIS A 203 16.10 8.20 -34.40
N GLN A 204 15.10 8.64 -33.64
CA GLN A 204 13.74 8.06 -33.71
C GLN A 204 13.26 7.98 -35.17
N SER A 205 12.94 6.77 -35.63
CA SER A 205 12.40 6.53 -36.96
C SER A 205 10.87 6.52 -36.93
N GLU A 206 10.23 6.72 -38.08
CA GLU A 206 8.81 6.44 -38.22
C GLU A 206 8.51 4.94 -38.37
N SER A 207 9.55 4.12 -38.62
CA SER A 207 9.40 2.67 -38.64
C SER A 207 9.50 2.09 -37.23
N ARG A 208 8.42 1.46 -36.79
CA ARG A 208 8.34 0.72 -35.52
C ARG A 208 9.45 -0.31 -35.37
N ASP A 209 9.67 -1.13 -36.39
CA ASP A 209 10.60 -2.25 -36.29
C ASP A 209 12.04 -1.75 -36.13
N LEU A 210 12.38 -0.60 -36.74
CA LEU A 210 13.68 0.04 -36.54
C LEU A 210 13.84 0.55 -35.10
N ASN A 211 12.80 1.18 -34.54
CA ASN A 211 12.81 1.68 -33.15
C ASN A 211 12.89 0.54 -32.13
N LEU A 212 12.10 -0.52 -32.33
CA LEU A 212 12.10 -1.69 -31.46
C LEU A 212 13.41 -2.46 -31.55
N ASN A 213 13.98 -2.64 -32.76
CA ASN A 213 15.30 -3.24 -32.92
C ASN A 213 16.40 -2.46 -32.16
N ARG A 214 16.32 -1.12 -32.15
CA ARG A 214 17.26 -0.30 -31.39
C ARG A 214 17.05 -0.39 -29.89
N LEU A 215 15.80 -0.41 -29.43
CA LEU A 215 15.48 -0.64 -28.01
C LEU A 215 15.97 -2.02 -27.55
N MET A 216 15.76 -3.06 -28.35
CA MET A 216 16.29 -4.40 -28.07
C MET A 216 17.82 -4.40 -28.01
N GLN A 217 18.48 -3.77 -28.98
CA GLN A 217 19.94 -3.63 -28.98
C GLN A 217 20.44 -2.87 -27.74
N PHE A 218 19.76 -1.79 -27.38
CA PHE A 218 20.08 -1.02 -26.18
C PHE A 218 19.89 -1.85 -24.91
N PHE A 219 18.78 -2.59 -24.79
CA PHE A 219 18.53 -3.48 -23.66
C PHE A 219 19.43 -4.72 -23.62
N GLY A 220 20.28 -4.91 -24.63
CA GLY A 220 21.21 -6.04 -24.72
C GLY A 220 20.53 -7.31 -25.22
N VAL A 221 19.27 -7.24 -25.65
CA VAL A 221 18.51 -8.38 -26.14
C VAL A 221 18.99 -8.74 -27.54
N ARG A 222 19.51 -9.96 -27.71
CA ARG A 222 20.02 -10.48 -29.00
C ARG A 222 18.87 -11.00 -29.89
N TYR A 223 17.96 -10.10 -30.27
CA TYR A 223 16.98 -10.35 -31.32
C TYR A 223 17.07 -9.29 -32.40
N GLN A 224 16.87 -9.72 -33.64
CA GLN A 224 16.69 -8.84 -34.77
C GLN A 224 15.34 -9.18 -35.38
N LEU A 225 14.38 -8.26 -35.29
CA LEU A 225 13.19 -8.32 -36.13
C LEU A 225 13.66 -8.04 -37.55
N VAL A 226 13.68 -9.08 -38.38
CA VAL A 226 13.91 -8.94 -39.81
C VAL A 226 12.71 -8.19 -40.37
N ILE A 227 12.95 -7.08 -41.08
CA ILE A 227 11.92 -6.34 -41.79
C ILE A 227 11.41 -7.26 -42.90
N SER A 228 10.35 -8.03 -42.62
CA SER A 228 9.69 -8.85 -43.63
C SER A 228 8.83 -7.97 -44.53
N ASN A 229 9.47 -7.19 -45.40
CA ASN A 229 8.83 -6.84 -46.66
C ASN A 229 9.00 -8.06 -47.58
N ALA A 230 7.93 -8.85 -47.63
CA ALA A 230 7.73 -10.03 -48.46
C ALA A 230 8.33 -11.37 -47.97
N PHE A 231 7.50 -12.41 -48.19
CA PHE A 231 7.73 -13.86 -48.08
C PHE A 231 7.59 -14.55 -46.72
N LEU A 232 6.38 -15.10 -46.53
CA LEU A 232 6.11 -16.52 -46.30
C LEU A 232 7.11 -17.31 -45.42
N PHE A 233 6.59 -17.81 -44.29
CA PHE A 233 6.77 -19.17 -43.81
C PHE A 233 8.16 -19.81 -44.01
N ILE A 234 8.96 -19.88 -42.94
CA ILE A 234 9.34 -21.12 -42.23
C ILE A 234 10.61 -20.85 -41.42
N LEU A 235 10.45 -20.90 -40.09
CA LEU A 235 11.49 -21.27 -39.14
C LEU A 235 11.98 -22.69 -39.48
N HIS A 236 13.15 -22.81 -40.09
CA HIS A 236 14.00 -23.98 -39.89
C HIS A 236 15.46 -23.71 -40.32
N ARG A 237 16.39 -24.07 -39.43
CA ARG A 237 17.85 -24.19 -39.61
C ARG A 237 18.61 -22.86 -39.79
N PHE A 238 19.69 -22.56 -39.06
CA PHE A 238 20.69 -23.36 -38.34
C PHE A 238 21.04 -22.73 -37.01
#